data_AF-A0A957CGS7-F1
#
_entry.id   AF-A0A957CGS7-F1
#
_cell.length_a   1.000
_cell.length_b   1.000
_cell.length_c   1.000
_cell.angle_alpha   90.00
_cell.angle_beta   90.00
_cell.angle_gamma   90.00
#
_symmetry.space_group_name_H-M   'P 1'
#
loop_
_entity.id
_entity.type
_entity.pdbx_description
1 polymer ?
#
loop_
_entity_poly.entity_id
_entity_poly.type
_entity_poly.pdbx_seq_one_letter_code
_entity_poly.pdbx_strand_id
1 'polypeptide(L)'
;GDLVIRSWSENAVLVKGDNFDLEQGDSGISVTSPQDLKLMIPEGSSLSILNVSGDLVIKYVSGHISIQEAHRDAVLVGLGPLKINTIHSDLSAKNIDGDLSVEMIHGDSVFRNVQALNLGTVSGDISIRNASGDVAINEAMGDINLRTVNGDVTITNGQRDVNLRNLGGKASVTNIHGDIRIVGGLSADKHTFQAERDIILRWPLDAPLNLTANAPAIKNRLPLEAAQQTDNSLTGRIGDGETAVTLTANGRILLKETQVIDSR
;
A
#
# COMPACT_ATOMS: atom_id res chain seq x y z
N GLY A 1 -19.64 -16.17 -13.94
CA GLY A 1 -18.64 -15.64 -14.88
C GLY A 1 -18.06 -14.35 -14.35
N ASP A 2 -17.82 -13.40 -15.22
CA ASP A 2 -17.33 -12.06 -14.91
C ASP A 2 -18.44 -11.18 -14.31
N LEU A 3 -18.07 -10.22 -13.46
CA LEU A 3 -19.01 -9.30 -12.83
C LEU A 3 -18.58 -7.85 -13.05
N VAL A 4 -19.45 -7.06 -13.67
CA VAL A 4 -19.25 -5.62 -13.89
C VAL A 4 -20.32 -4.83 -13.17
N ILE A 5 -19.95 -4.05 -12.18
CA ILE A 5 -20.85 -3.18 -11.41
C ILE A 5 -20.51 -1.72 -11.64
N ARG A 6 -21.53 -0.90 -11.89
CA ARG A 6 -21.41 0.57 -11.98
C ARG A 6 -22.55 1.26 -11.25
N SER A 7 -22.29 2.44 -10.72
CA SER A 7 -23.38 3.31 -10.25
C SER A 7 -24.05 4.07 -11.40
N TRP A 8 -25.26 4.59 -11.14
CA TRP A 8 -25.99 5.53 -11.98
C TRP A 8 -26.97 6.38 -11.16
N SER A 9 -27.51 7.43 -11.78
CA SER A 9 -28.42 8.39 -11.18
C SER A 9 -29.84 7.87 -10.92
N GLU A 10 -30.19 6.68 -11.43
CA GLU A 10 -31.52 6.12 -11.25
C GLU A 10 -31.64 5.43 -9.90
N ASN A 11 -32.78 5.60 -9.23
CA ASN A 11 -33.10 4.89 -8.00
C ASN A 11 -33.68 3.49 -8.28
N ALA A 12 -32.99 2.73 -9.13
CA ALA A 12 -33.34 1.36 -9.51
C ALA A 12 -32.06 0.54 -9.71
N VAL A 13 -32.17 -0.78 -9.60
CA VAL A 13 -31.10 -1.70 -10.01
C VAL A 13 -31.43 -2.26 -11.38
N LEU A 14 -30.49 -2.15 -12.32
CA LEU A 14 -30.58 -2.76 -13.64
C LEU A 14 -29.61 -3.95 -13.71
N VAL A 15 -30.17 -5.12 -13.96
CA VAL A 15 -29.41 -6.36 -14.17
C VAL A 15 -29.39 -6.69 -15.65
N LYS A 16 -28.19 -6.91 -16.21
CA LYS A 16 -27.99 -7.38 -17.58
C LYS A 16 -27.11 -8.61 -17.56
N GLY A 17 -27.61 -9.67 -18.16
CA GLY A 17 -26.96 -10.97 -18.22
C GLY A 17 -28.01 -12.03 -18.51
N ASP A 18 -27.56 -13.27 -18.65
CA ASP A 18 -28.43 -14.41 -18.90
C ASP A 18 -28.38 -15.36 -17.69
N ASN A 19 -29.44 -16.17 -17.54
CA ASN A 19 -29.54 -17.24 -16.55
C ASN A 19 -29.21 -16.78 -15.10
N PHE A 20 -29.81 -15.67 -14.66
CA PHE A 20 -29.63 -15.16 -13.31
C PHE A 20 -30.91 -15.30 -12.49
N ASP A 21 -30.74 -15.53 -11.19
CA ASP A 21 -31.79 -15.49 -10.19
C ASP A 21 -31.74 -14.14 -9.46
N LEU A 22 -32.90 -13.52 -9.28
CA LEU A 22 -33.05 -12.25 -8.57
C LEU A 22 -34.11 -12.39 -7.50
N GLU A 23 -33.73 -12.09 -6.26
CA GLU A 23 -34.63 -12.05 -5.11
C GLU A 23 -34.60 -10.65 -4.49
N GLN A 24 -35.78 -10.05 -4.33
CA GLN A 24 -35.93 -8.78 -3.62
C GLN A 24 -36.48 -9.07 -2.22
N GLY A 25 -35.70 -8.73 -1.20
CA GLY A 25 -36.10 -8.82 0.19
C GLY A 25 -36.19 -7.44 0.85
N ASP A 26 -36.53 -7.43 2.13
CA ASP A 26 -36.67 -6.19 2.92
C ASP A 26 -35.34 -5.42 3.08
N SER A 27 -34.21 -6.12 2.99
CA SER A 27 -32.86 -5.57 3.16
C SER A 27 -32.14 -5.21 1.85
N GLY A 28 -32.73 -5.53 0.69
CA GLY A 28 -32.12 -5.24 -0.61
C GLY A 28 -32.42 -6.27 -1.70
N ILE A 29 -31.56 -6.27 -2.72
CA ILE A 29 -31.67 -7.16 -3.89
C ILE A 29 -30.50 -8.15 -3.86
N SER A 30 -30.81 -9.44 -3.91
CA SER A 30 -29.85 -10.53 -4.11
C SER A 30 -29.88 -10.95 -5.56
N VAL A 31 -28.70 -11.10 -6.18
CA VAL A 31 -28.55 -11.56 -7.56
C VAL A 31 -27.50 -12.65 -7.62
N THR A 32 -27.85 -13.79 -8.21
CA THR A 32 -26.94 -14.91 -8.45
C THR A 32 -26.95 -15.25 -9.94
N SER A 33 -25.77 -15.48 -10.54
CA SER A 33 -25.67 -15.97 -11.91
C SER A 33 -24.45 -16.87 -12.06
N PRO A 34 -24.56 -18.01 -12.78
CA PRO A 34 -23.39 -18.78 -13.18
C PRO A 34 -22.65 -18.13 -14.37
N GLN A 35 -23.28 -17.21 -15.09
CA GLN A 35 -22.73 -16.53 -16.28
C GLN A 35 -22.21 -15.13 -15.94
N ASP A 36 -21.90 -14.35 -16.96
CA ASP A 36 -21.43 -12.98 -16.80
C ASP A 36 -22.60 -12.06 -16.45
N LEU A 37 -22.34 -11.11 -15.56
CA LEU A 37 -23.35 -10.21 -15.03
C LEU A 37 -22.87 -8.77 -15.09
N LYS A 38 -23.73 -7.89 -15.57
CA LYS A 38 -23.54 -6.45 -15.51
C LYS A 38 -24.65 -5.81 -14.69
N LEU A 39 -24.27 -5.12 -13.64
CA LEU A 39 -25.17 -4.42 -12.73
C LEU A 39 -25.00 -2.91 -12.87
N MET A 40 -26.12 -2.20 -12.94
CA MET A 40 -26.17 -0.78 -12.62
C MET A 40 -26.96 -0.59 -11.34
N ILE A 41 -26.39 0.11 -10.38
CA ILE A 41 -26.98 0.29 -9.04
C ILE A 41 -27.08 1.79 -8.70
N PRO A 42 -28.04 2.22 -7.87
CA PRO A 42 -28.14 3.61 -7.46
C PRO A 42 -26.84 4.14 -6.82
N GLU A 43 -26.56 5.42 -6.99
CA GLU A 43 -25.49 6.10 -6.27
C GLU A 43 -25.63 5.93 -4.75
N GLY A 44 -24.52 5.74 -4.04
CA GLY A 44 -24.50 5.52 -2.58
C GLY A 44 -24.92 4.13 -2.12
N SER A 45 -25.26 3.20 -3.02
CA SER A 45 -25.59 1.82 -2.67
C SER A 45 -24.43 1.11 -1.95
N SER A 46 -24.74 0.38 -0.89
CA SER A 46 -23.81 -0.59 -0.29
C SER A 46 -23.86 -1.91 -1.05
N LEU A 47 -22.72 -2.58 -1.16
CA LEU A 47 -22.56 -3.83 -1.89
C LEU A 47 -21.94 -4.92 -1.01
N SER A 48 -22.51 -6.12 -1.08
CA SER A 48 -21.91 -7.33 -0.51
C SER A 48 -21.77 -8.37 -1.63
N ILE A 49 -20.54 -8.71 -1.97
CA ILE A 49 -20.20 -9.67 -3.02
C ILE A 49 -19.62 -10.90 -2.34
N LEU A 50 -20.30 -12.05 -2.46
CA LEU A 50 -19.85 -13.30 -1.85
C LEU A 50 -18.78 -14.00 -2.68
N ASN A 51 -19.03 -14.18 -3.98
CA ASN A 51 -18.09 -14.86 -4.86
C ASN A 51 -18.21 -14.33 -6.29
N VAL A 52 -17.07 -14.11 -6.94
CA VAL A 52 -16.96 -13.90 -8.39
C VAL A 52 -15.95 -14.88 -8.95
N SER A 53 -16.39 -15.82 -9.79
CA SER A 53 -15.50 -16.83 -10.39
C SER A 53 -14.66 -16.28 -11.54
N GLY A 54 -15.14 -15.24 -12.22
CA GLY A 54 -14.45 -14.53 -13.30
C GLY A 54 -13.77 -13.25 -12.83
N ASP A 55 -13.55 -12.33 -13.76
CA ASP A 55 -12.99 -11.01 -13.49
C ASP A 55 -14.03 -10.11 -12.81
N LEU A 56 -13.58 -9.28 -11.86
CA LEU A 56 -14.42 -8.35 -11.13
C LEU A 56 -14.08 -6.91 -11.49
N VAL A 57 -15.08 -6.16 -11.96
CA VAL A 57 -14.94 -4.73 -12.24
C VAL A 57 -16.00 -3.96 -11.50
N ILE A 58 -15.60 -3.08 -10.57
CA ILE A 58 -16.53 -2.17 -9.86
C ILE A 58 -16.11 -0.74 -10.11
N LYS A 59 -17.05 0.11 -10.53
CA LYS A 59 -16.79 1.52 -10.77
C LYS A 59 -17.82 2.46 -10.16
N TYR A 60 -17.34 3.54 -9.56
CA TYR A 60 -18.12 4.71 -9.14
C TYR A 60 -19.14 4.43 -8.03
N VAL A 61 -18.91 3.42 -7.19
CA VAL A 61 -19.81 3.07 -6.08
C VAL A 61 -19.29 3.67 -4.78
N SER A 62 -19.97 4.70 -4.27
CA SER A 62 -19.55 5.46 -3.08
C SER A 62 -19.97 4.85 -1.74
N GLY A 63 -20.92 3.90 -1.74
CA GLY A 63 -21.33 3.20 -0.53
C GLY A 63 -20.27 2.21 -0.03
N HIS A 64 -20.54 1.57 1.11
CA HIS A 64 -19.65 0.54 1.66
C HIS A 64 -19.67 -0.71 0.77
N ILE A 65 -18.50 -1.26 0.48
CA ILE A 65 -18.35 -2.47 -0.33
C ILE A 65 -17.65 -3.54 0.49
N SER A 66 -18.23 -4.74 0.53
CA SER A 66 -17.59 -5.93 1.08
C SER A 66 -17.48 -6.98 -0.01
N ILE A 67 -16.28 -7.53 -0.22
CA ILE A 67 -16.00 -8.60 -1.19
C ILE A 67 -15.40 -9.77 -0.41
N GLN A 68 -16.06 -10.92 -0.44
CA GLN A 68 -15.57 -12.11 0.24
C GLN A 68 -14.53 -12.84 -0.65
N GLU A 69 -14.89 -13.17 -1.89
CA GLU A 69 -13.94 -13.80 -2.83
C GLU A 69 -14.08 -13.26 -4.26
N ALA A 70 -12.95 -12.95 -4.89
CA ALA A 70 -12.82 -12.81 -6.34
C ALA A 70 -11.71 -13.75 -6.84
N HIS A 71 -12.05 -14.66 -7.76
CA HIS A 71 -11.14 -15.72 -8.19
C HIS A 71 -10.16 -15.30 -9.29
N ARG A 72 -10.49 -14.27 -10.07
CA ARG A 72 -9.59 -13.68 -11.07
C ARG A 72 -9.29 -12.22 -10.73
N ASP A 73 -8.92 -11.44 -11.73
CA ASP A 73 -8.45 -10.08 -11.54
C ASP A 73 -9.58 -9.17 -11.07
N ALA A 74 -9.24 -8.26 -10.16
CA ALA A 74 -10.17 -7.26 -9.66
C ALA A 74 -9.72 -5.85 -10.05
N VAL A 75 -10.61 -5.10 -10.72
CA VAL A 75 -10.40 -3.70 -11.11
C VAL A 75 -11.44 -2.81 -10.45
N LEU A 76 -10.98 -2.02 -9.49
CA LEU A 76 -11.80 -1.23 -8.57
C LEU A 76 -11.50 0.26 -8.76
N VAL A 77 -12.49 1.05 -9.14
CA VAL A 77 -12.26 2.46 -9.54
C VAL A 77 -13.31 3.41 -8.99
N GLY A 78 -12.90 4.46 -8.26
CA GLY A 78 -13.83 5.49 -7.78
C GLY A 78 -14.80 4.93 -6.75
N LEU A 79 -14.29 4.26 -5.73
CA LEU A 79 -15.12 3.56 -4.75
C LEU A 79 -15.05 4.26 -3.39
N GLY A 80 -16.08 4.07 -2.56
CA GLY A 80 -16.04 4.41 -1.14
C GLY A 80 -15.22 3.39 -0.32
N PRO A 81 -15.46 3.31 1.01
CA PRO A 81 -14.81 2.35 1.88
C PRO A 81 -15.03 0.90 1.42
N LEU A 82 -13.97 0.11 1.49
CA LEU A 82 -13.92 -1.20 0.86
C LEU A 82 -13.19 -2.20 1.76
N LYS A 83 -13.86 -3.31 2.05
CA LYS A 83 -13.27 -4.48 2.70
C LYS A 83 -13.26 -5.66 1.74
N ILE A 84 -12.11 -6.29 1.57
CA ILE A 84 -11.93 -7.47 0.75
C ILE A 84 -11.31 -8.56 1.62
N ASN A 85 -11.87 -9.76 1.58
CA ASN A 85 -11.24 -10.91 2.19
C ASN A 85 -10.19 -11.50 1.24
N THR A 86 -10.56 -12.04 0.08
CA THR A 86 -9.57 -12.69 -0.81
C THR A 86 -9.71 -12.27 -2.28
N ILE A 87 -8.58 -11.90 -2.89
CA ILE A 87 -8.38 -11.86 -4.35
C ILE A 87 -7.40 -12.98 -4.72
N HIS A 88 -7.81 -13.94 -5.54
CA HIS A 88 -6.97 -15.08 -5.91
C HIS A 88 -6.02 -14.80 -7.09
N SER A 89 -6.10 -13.61 -7.71
CA SER A 89 -5.22 -13.15 -8.80
C SER A 89 -4.77 -11.70 -8.49
N ASP A 90 -4.68 -10.84 -9.51
CA ASP A 90 -4.20 -9.47 -9.37
C ASP A 90 -5.30 -8.49 -8.91
N LEU A 91 -4.90 -7.44 -8.19
CA LEU A 91 -5.77 -6.36 -7.73
C LEU A 91 -5.30 -5.00 -8.24
N SER A 92 -6.16 -4.26 -8.93
CA SER A 92 -5.95 -2.84 -9.23
C SER A 92 -7.04 -1.98 -8.61
N ALA A 93 -6.67 -1.15 -7.63
CA ALA A 93 -7.57 -0.23 -6.96
C ALA A 93 -7.13 1.23 -7.18
N LYS A 94 -8.05 2.07 -7.69
CA LYS A 94 -7.76 3.46 -8.08
C LYS A 94 -8.85 4.41 -7.60
N ASN A 95 -8.46 5.54 -7.01
CA ASN A 95 -9.38 6.55 -6.49
C ASN A 95 -10.36 5.90 -5.50
N ILE A 96 -9.84 5.46 -4.36
CA ILE A 96 -10.65 4.89 -3.28
C ILE A 96 -10.82 5.97 -2.22
N ASP A 97 -12.02 6.53 -2.16
CA ASP A 97 -12.43 7.64 -1.31
C ASP A 97 -12.95 7.13 0.05
N GLY A 98 -12.13 6.30 0.69
CA GLY A 98 -12.37 5.70 2.00
C GLY A 98 -11.29 4.67 2.32
N ASP A 99 -11.36 4.09 3.52
CA ASP A 99 -10.40 3.08 3.95
C ASP A 99 -10.53 1.80 3.10
N LEU A 100 -9.39 1.25 2.70
CA LEU A 100 -9.28 0.00 1.97
C LEU A 100 -8.58 -1.05 2.84
N SER A 101 -9.28 -2.13 3.16
CA SER A 101 -8.73 -3.29 3.85
C SER A 101 -8.80 -4.52 2.96
N VAL A 102 -7.67 -5.21 2.76
CA VAL A 102 -7.60 -6.47 2.01
C VAL A 102 -6.84 -7.50 2.84
N GLU A 103 -7.47 -8.64 3.14
CA GLU A 103 -6.82 -9.68 3.94
C GLU A 103 -5.79 -10.47 3.12
N MET A 104 -6.15 -10.88 1.89
CA MET A 104 -5.30 -11.72 1.06
C MET A 104 -5.36 -11.37 -0.43
N ILE A 105 -4.18 -11.25 -1.05
CA ILE A 105 -4.02 -11.11 -2.50
C ILE A 105 -2.96 -12.12 -2.96
N HIS A 106 -3.33 -13.03 -3.86
CA HIS A 106 -2.40 -14.05 -4.37
C HIS A 106 -1.52 -13.55 -5.54
N GLY A 107 -1.97 -12.53 -6.28
CA GLY A 107 -1.22 -11.92 -7.37
C GLY A 107 -0.57 -10.59 -6.99
N ASP A 108 -0.30 -9.79 -8.01
CA ASP A 108 0.24 -8.44 -7.89
C ASP A 108 -0.84 -7.44 -7.51
N SER A 109 -0.44 -6.36 -6.84
CA SER A 109 -1.37 -5.34 -6.37
C SER A 109 -0.91 -3.91 -6.69
N VAL A 110 -1.82 -3.13 -7.26
CA VAL A 110 -1.57 -1.74 -7.66
C VAL A 110 -2.63 -0.83 -7.06
N PHE A 111 -2.19 0.08 -6.20
CA PHE A 111 -3.03 1.07 -5.53
C PHE A 111 -2.64 2.47 -6.00
N ARG A 112 -3.62 3.26 -6.47
CA ARG A 112 -3.40 4.66 -6.84
C ARG A 112 -4.46 5.57 -6.24
N ASN A 113 -4.04 6.63 -5.55
CA ASN A 113 -4.95 7.60 -4.92
C ASN A 113 -5.94 6.89 -3.99
N VAL A 114 -5.42 6.36 -2.89
CA VAL A 114 -6.21 5.70 -1.83
C VAL A 114 -6.10 6.50 -0.54
N GLN A 115 -7.03 6.33 0.39
CA GLN A 115 -6.92 6.92 1.73
C GLN A 115 -6.03 6.06 2.63
N ALA A 116 -6.56 5.50 3.72
CA ALA A 116 -5.84 4.50 4.50
C ALA A 116 -5.90 3.14 3.78
N LEU A 117 -4.80 2.39 3.86
CA LEU A 117 -4.65 1.08 3.23
C LEU A 117 -4.11 0.07 4.24
N ASN A 118 -4.85 -1.01 4.46
CA ASN A 118 -4.44 -2.13 5.28
C ASN A 118 -4.40 -3.41 4.43
N LEU A 119 -3.22 -4.01 4.32
CA LEU A 119 -2.97 -5.26 3.59
C LEU A 119 -2.47 -6.34 4.56
N GLY A 120 -3.16 -7.47 4.58
CA GLY A 120 -2.74 -8.68 5.32
C GLY A 120 -1.54 -9.34 4.63
N THR A 121 -1.81 -10.27 3.72
CA THR A 121 -0.77 -10.98 2.95
C THR A 121 -0.92 -10.73 1.45
N VAL A 122 0.18 -10.34 0.80
CA VAL A 122 0.27 -10.23 -0.66
C VAL A 122 1.39 -11.14 -1.18
N SER A 123 1.03 -12.09 -2.04
CA SER A 123 1.99 -13.04 -2.62
C SER A 123 2.76 -12.48 -3.82
N GLY A 124 2.22 -11.49 -4.52
CA GLY A 124 2.90 -10.78 -5.60
C GLY A 124 3.57 -9.48 -5.16
N ASP A 125 3.85 -8.64 -6.14
CA ASP A 125 4.44 -7.31 -5.93
C ASP A 125 3.38 -6.29 -5.48
N ILE A 126 3.80 -5.31 -4.66
CA ILE A 126 2.96 -4.21 -4.18
C ILE A 126 3.45 -2.91 -4.79
N SER A 127 2.56 -2.18 -5.47
CA SER A 127 2.80 -0.82 -5.93
C SER A 127 1.75 0.15 -5.39
N ILE A 128 2.17 1.06 -4.51
CA ILE A 128 1.32 2.09 -3.94
C ILE A 128 1.80 3.45 -4.43
N ARG A 129 0.92 4.18 -5.11
CA ARG A 129 1.17 5.56 -5.56
C ARG A 129 0.10 6.49 -5.02
N ASN A 130 0.49 7.38 -4.12
CA ASN A 130 -0.37 8.34 -3.43
C ASN A 130 -1.37 7.63 -2.49
N ALA A 131 -0.98 7.50 -1.23
CA ALA A 131 -1.89 7.22 -0.12
C ALA A 131 -2.02 8.47 0.74
N SER A 132 -3.23 8.98 0.95
CA SER A 132 -3.43 10.18 1.77
C SER A 132 -3.50 9.89 3.27
N GLY A 133 -3.73 8.63 3.65
CA GLY A 133 -3.72 8.16 5.03
C GLY A 133 -2.59 7.16 5.29
N ASP A 134 -2.76 6.37 6.35
CA ASP A 134 -1.78 5.38 6.80
C ASP A 134 -1.73 4.17 5.87
N VAL A 135 -0.56 3.55 5.76
CA VAL A 135 -0.33 2.32 5.01
C VAL A 135 0.23 1.27 5.96
N ALA A 136 -0.51 0.18 6.15
CA ALA A 136 -0.08 -1.00 6.90
C ALA A 136 0.00 -2.20 5.95
N ILE A 137 1.17 -2.86 5.92
CA ILE A 137 1.42 -4.09 5.15
C ILE A 137 1.98 -5.12 6.13
N ASN A 138 1.21 -6.17 6.42
CA ASN A 138 1.66 -7.20 7.35
C ASN A 138 2.68 -8.15 6.71
N GLU A 139 2.43 -8.62 5.50
CA GLU A 139 3.33 -9.54 4.79
C GLU A 139 3.29 -9.36 3.27
N ALA A 140 4.47 -9.26 2.66
CA ALA A 140 4.63 -9.29 1.21
C ALA A 140 5.70 -10.30 0.76
N MET A 141 5.37 -11.14 -0.21
CA MET A 141 6.31 -12.10 -0.80
C MET A 141 7.05 -11.52 -2.02
N GLY A 142 6.48 -10.52 -2.67
CA GLY A 142 7.09 -9.76 -3.77
C GLY A 142 7.83 -8.49 -3.31
N ASP A 143 8.17 -7.65 -4.28
CA ASP A 143 8.76 -6.33 -4.05
C ASP A 143 7.70 -5.33 -3.58
N ILE A 144 8.09 -4.41 -2.69
CA ILE A 144 7.21 -3.37 -2.16
C ILE A 144 7.68 -2.01 -2.67
N ASN A 145 6.81 -1.28 -3.38
CA ASN A 145 7.11 0.02 -3.96
C ASN A 145 6.10 1.08 -3.48
N LEU A 146 6.52 1.95 -2.57
CA LEU A 146 5.69 3.04 -2.03
C LEU A 146 6.22 4.38 -2.54
N ARG A 147 5.34 5.12 -3.20
CA ARG A 147 5.59 6.49 -3.64
C ARG A 147 4.50 7.40 -3.12
N THR A 148 4.89 8.33 -2.26
CA THR A 148 4.01 9.37 -1.68
C THR A 148 2.94 8.75 -0.77
N VAL A 149 3.26 8.70 0.51
CA VAL A 149 2.33 8.32 1.58
C VAL A 149 2.31 9.47 2.58
N ASN A 150 1.15 10.07 2.84
CA ASN A 150 1.06 11.23 3.72
C ASN A 150 0.96 10.84 5.20
N GLY A 151 0.37 9.67 5.49
CA GLY A 151 0.27 9.13 6.85
C GLY A 151 1.46 8.25 7.24
N ASP A 152 1.26 7.46 8.29
CA ASP A 152 2.25 6.52 8.80
C ASP A 152 2.39 5.29 7.90
N VAL A 153 3.59 4.73 7.85
CA VAL A 153 3.91 3.50 7.12
C VAL A 153 4.39 2.44 8.09
N THR A 154 3.72 1.29 8.09
CA THR A 154 4.15 0.09 8.79
C THR A 154 4.27 -1.08 7.82
N ILE A 155 5.46 -1.68 7.73
CA ILE A 155 5.71 -2.91 6.98
C ILE A 155 6.35 -3.91 7.93
N THR A 156 5.65 -5.01 8.22
CA THR A 156 6.08 -5.95 9.26
C THR A 156 7.01 -7.03 8.72
N ASN A 157 6.72 -7.58 7.53
CA ASN A 157 7.49 -8.64 6.87
C ASN A 157 7.56 -8.43 5.35
N GLY A 158 8.74 -8.61 4.76
CA GLY A 158 8.93 -8.55 3.31
C GLY A 158 10.01 -9.51 2.84
N GLN A 159 9.70 -10.36 1.86
CA GLN A 159 10.64 -11.36 1.35
C GLN A 159 11.63 -10.79 0.32
N ARG A 160 11.30 -9.65 -0.31
CA ARG A 160 12.15 -9.01 -1.32
C ARG A 160 12.40 -7.54 -1.02
N ASP A 161 12.68 -6.75 -2.05
CA ASP A 161 13.16 -5.38 -1.90
C ASP A 161 12.01 -4.44 -1.54
N VAL A 162 12.35 -3.43 -0.71
CA VAL A 162 11.42 -2.37 -0.32
C VAL A 162 11.96 -1.02 -0.81
N ASN A 163 11.21 -0.34 -1.67
CA ASN A 163 11.53 0.97 -2.19
C ASN A 163 10.54 2.00 -1.65
N LEU A 164 11.05 2.99 -0.91
CA LEU A 164 10.27 3.99 -0.20
C LEU A 164 10.66 5.39 -0.67
N ARG A 165 9.66 6.19 -1.06
CA ARG A 165 9.87 7.56 -1.50
C ARG A 165 8.75 8.48 -1.04
N ASN A 166 9.14 9.63 -0.49
CA ASN A 166 8.25 10.69 -0.02
C ASN A 166 7.24 10.17 1.03
N LEU A 167 7.72 9.87 2.24
CA LEU A 167 6.86 9.46 3.36
C LEU A 167 6.65 10.68 4.29
N GLY A 168 5.38 11.01 4.54
CA GLY A 168 4.95 12.19 5.30
C GLY A 168 4.72 11.94 6.79
N GLY A 169 4.52 10.68 7.19
CA GLY A 169 4.40 10.25 8.58
C GLY A 169 5.55 9.36 9.05
N LYS A 170 5.34 8.75 10.21
CA LYS A 170 6.28 7.80 10.82
C LYS A 170 6.45 6.57 9.93
N ALA A 171 7.66 6.02 9.88
CA ALA A 171 7.96 4.82 9.11
C ALA A 171 8.59 3.74 9.99
N SER A 172 7.94 2.58 10.06
CA SER A 172 8.44 1.38 10.74
C SER A 172 8.45 0.21 9.76
N VAL A 173 9.63 -0.16 9.30
CA VAL A 173 9.84 -1.22 8.31
C VAL A 173 10.79 -2.26 8.89
N THR A 174 10.27 -3.45 9.17
CA THR A 174 10.99 -4.51 9.87
C THR A 174 10.99 -5.81 9.09
N ASN A 175 11.89 -6.72 9.45
CA ASN A 175 11.96 -8.09 8.91
C ASN A 175 11.93 -8.16 7.37
N ILE A 176 12.77 -7.33 6.71
CA ILE A 176 12.93 -7.35 5.26
C ILE A 176 14.10 -8.25 4.88
N HIS A 177 13.84 -9.32 4.13
CA HIS A 177 14.88 -10.25 3.67
C HIS A 177 15.67 -9.68 2.46
N GLY A 178 15.07 -8.74 1.72
CA GLY A 178 15.71 -8.02 0.61
C GLY A 178 16.48 -6.77 1.03
N ASP A 179 16.72 -5.90 0.06
CA ASP A 179 17.29 -4.57 0.29
C ASP A 179 16.19 -3.55 0.65
N ILE A 180 16.55 -2.51 1.41
CA ILE A 180 15.71 -1.32 1.60
C ILE A 180 16.34 -0.11 0.91
N ARG A 181 15.54 0.61 0.10
CA ARG A 181 15.95 1.87 -0.53
C ARG A 181 15.00 2.98 -0.11
N ILE A 182 15.53 3.98 0.58
CA ILE A 182 14.78 5.14 1.07
C ILE A 182 15.26 6.37 0.32
N VAL A 183 14.33 7.17 -0.18
CA VAL A 183 14.63 8.42 -0.89
C VAL A 183 13.76 9.56 -0.39
N GLY A 184 14.42 10.62 0.09
CA GLY A 184 13.79 11.84 0.58
C GLY A 184 13.94 12.02 2.09
N GLY A 185 13.51 13.18 2.58
CA GLY A 185 13.36 13.42 4.01
C GLY A 185 12.18 12.63 4.58
N LEU A 186 12.16 12.51 5.90
CA LEU A 186 11.07 11.92 6.68
C LEU A 186 10.53 12.96 7.65
N SER A 187 9.37 12.72 8.24
CA SER A 187 8.79 13.60 9.27
C SER A 187 9.68 13.72 10.51
N ALA A 188 9.36 14.67 11.39
CA ALA A 188 10.00 14.78 12.70
C ALA A 188 9.46 13.69 13.67
N ASP A 189 9.89 12.44 13.45
CA ASP A 189 9.54 11.30 14.30
C ASP A 189 10.71 10.30 14.38
N LYS A 190 10.46 9.15 15.02
CA LYS A 190 11.35 8.00 15.13
C LYS A 190 11.00 6.97 14.06
N HIS A 191 11.89 6.83 13.10
CA HIS A 191 11.80 5.90 11.99
C HIS A 191 12.76 4.72 12.18
N THR A 192 12.29 3.53 11.84
CA THR A 192 13.07 2.29 11.98
C THR A 192 13.02 1.51 10.67
N PHE A 193 14.19 1.08 10.20
CA PHE A 193 14.35 0.27 9.00
C PHE A 193 15.31 -0.89 9.28
N GLN A 194 14.84 -2.12 9.09
CA GLN A 194 15.62 -3.33 9.29
C GLN A 194 15.62 -4.22 8.05
N ALA A 195 16.80 -4.54 7.54
CA ALA A 195 17.00 -5.43 6.40
C ALA A 195 18.03 -6.52 6.68
N GLU A 196 17.84 -7.71 6.11
CA GLU A 196 18.86 -8.75 6.08
C GLU A 196 19.97 -8.44 5.06
N ARG A 197 19.70 -7.61 4.06
CA ARG A 197 20.68 -7.23 3.04
C ARG A 197 21.09 -5.78 3.18
N ASP A 198 21.15 -5.04 2.07
CA ASP A 198 21.66 -3.67 2.08
C ASP A 198 20.56 -2.66 2.41
N ILE A 199 20.94 -1.56 3.06
CA ILE A 199 20.10 -0.36 3.17
C ILE A 199 20.78 0.80 2.46
N ILE A 200 20.06 1.44 1.54
CA ILE A 200 20.49 2.66 0.87
C ILE A 200 19.57 3.80 1.32
N LEU A 201 20.15 4.76 2.05
CA LEU A 201 19.48 6.01 2.42
C LEU A 201 19.97 7.13 1.50
N ARG A 202 19.04 7.73 0.75
CA ARG A 202 19.26 8.95 -0.02
C ARG A 202 18.58 10.12 0.67
N TRP A 203 19.37 10.99 1.29
CA TRP A 203 18.89 12.05 2.18
C TRP A 203 19.09 13.46 1.60
N PRO A 204 18.10 14.36 1.68
CA PRO A 204 18.25 15.76 1.28
C PRO A 204 18.95 16.58 2.38
N LEU A 205 19.99 17.33 2.03
CA LEU A 205 20.87 18.01 2.99
C LEU A 205 20.23 19.19 3.72
N ASP A 206 19.09 19.69 3.23
CA ASP A 206 18.28 20.73 3.86
C ASP A 206 17.24 20.18 4.85
N ALA A 207 17.11 18.86 4.99
CA ALA A 207 16.25 18.22 5.98
C ALA A 207 17.03 17.74 7.22
N PRO A 208 16.48 17.93 8.43
CA PRO A 208 17.12 17.48 9.66
C PRO A 208 17.19 15.96 9.72
N LEU A 209 18.25 15.42 10.31
CA LEU A 209 18.48 13.98 10.47
C LEU A 209 19.21 13.73 11.78
N ASN A 210 18.77 12.76 12.55
CA ASN A 210 19.50 12.18 13.66
C ASN A 210 19.64 10.68 13.42
N LEU A 211 20.80 10.28 12.92
CA LEU A 211 21.04 8.96 12.37
C LEU A 211 21.65 8.03 13.42
N THR A 212 21.12 6.82 13.50
CA THR A 212 21.79 5.65 14.07
C THR A 212 21.81 4.55 13.01
N ALA A 213 22.99 4.09 12.61
CA ALA A 213 23.17 3.06 11.62
C ALA A 213 24.01 1.92 12.19
N ASN A 214 23.55 0.68 12.04
CA ASN A 214 24.25 -0.53 12.49
C ASN A 214 24.33 -1.53 11.35
N ALA A 215 25.55 -1.87 10.91
CA ALA A 215 25.80 -2.86 9.86
C ALA A 215 27.26 -3.28 9.84
N PRO A 216 27.59 -4.50 9.35
CA PRO A 216 28.98 -4.94 9.14
C PRO A 216 29.82 -4.01 8.24
N ALA A 217 29.18 -3.24 7.37
CA ALA A 217 29.85 -2.23 6.54
C ALA A 217 28.98 -0.99 6.39
N ILE A 218 29.53 0.18 6.77
CA ILE A 218 28.85 1.47 6.65
C ILE A 218 29.68 2.41 5.78
N LYS A 219 29.08 2.86 4.67
CA LYS A 219 29.68 3.86 3.77
C LYS A 219 28.91 5.17 3.86
N ASN A 220 29.46 6.11 4.63
CA ASN A 220 28.90 7.44 4.75
C ASN A 220 29.37 8.37 3.60
N ARG A 221 28.42 9.10 3.00
CA ARG A 221 28.69 10.23 2.09
C ARG A 221 27.86 11.47 2.43
N LEU A 222 27.26 11.50 3.62
CA LEU A 222 26.54 12.64 4.16
C LEU A 222 27.47 13.47 5.05
N PRO A 223 27.35 14.81 5.05
CA PRO A 223 28.13 15.71 5.89
C PRO A 223 27.57 15.72 7.33
N LEU A 224 27.69 14.59 8.03
CA LEU A 224 27.16 14.45 9.40
C LEU A 224 27.98 15.27 10.40
N GLU A 225 27.29 16.06 11.22
CA GLU A 225 27.83 16.67 12.43
C GLU A 225 27.89 15.66 13.58
N ALA A 226 28.83 15.88 14.51
CA ALA A 226 29.02 15.05 15.71
C ALA A 226 29.11 13.55 15.39
N ALA A 227 29.67 13.21 14.23
CA ALA A 227 29.71 11.83 13.76
C ALA A 227 30.63 10.97 14.63
N GLN A 228 30.11 9.84 15.11
CA GLN A 228 30.88 8.82 15.81
C GLN A 228 30.75 7.52 15.04
N GLN A 229 31.88 6.96 14.59
CA GLN A 229 31.89 5.75 13.78
C GLN A 229 32.80 4.70 14.42
N THR A 230 32.25 3.50 14.59
CA THR A 230 32.99 2.26 14.84
C THR A 230 33.00 1.41 13.57
N ASP A 231 33.56 0.21 13.66
CA ASP A 231 33.55 -0.73 12.53
C ASP A 231 32.13 -1.12 12.09
N ASN A 232 31.18 -1.15 13.03
CA ASN A 232 29.83 -1.68 12.81
C ASN A 232 28.69 -0.70 13.12
N SER A 233 29.01 0.51 13.57
CA SER A 233 28.02 1.51 13.98
C SER A 233 28.43 2.90 13.52
N LEU A 234 27.45 3.73 13.17
CA LEU A 234 27.61 5.13 12.87
C LEU A 234 26.46 5.91 13.48
N THR A 235 26.79 6.94 14.24
CA THR A 235 25.85 7.98 14.67
C THR A 235 26.28 9.32 14.12
N GLY A 236 25.33 10.24 14.00
CA GLY A 236 25.60 11.60 13.55
C GLY A 236 24.31 12.31 13.18
N ARG A 237 24.39 13.61 12.91
CA ARG A 237 23.21 14.42 12.64
C ARG A 237 23.39 15.42 11.51
N ILE A 238 22.27 15.92 10.99
CA ILE A 238 22.15 17.09 10.13
C ILE A 238 21.06 17.98 10.76
N GLY A 239 21.30 19.27 10.90
CA GLY A 239 20.32 20.20 11.46
C GLY A 239 20.01 19.97 12.95
N ASP A 240 18.75 20.18 13.34
CA ASP A 240 18.27 20.12 14.73
C ASP A 240 18.19 18.70 15.30
N GLY A 241 18.09 17.68 14.44
CA GLY A 241 18.04 16.26 14.82
C GLY A 241 16.66 15.77 15.30
N GLU A 242 15.57 16.47 14.97
CA GLU A 242 14.21 16.05 15.34
C GLU A 242 13.74 14.79 14.58
N THR A 243 14.27 14.54 13.39
CA THR A 243 14.00 13.33 12.60
C THR A 243 14.97 12.20 12.95
N ALA A 244 14.58 11.32 13.86
CA ALA A 244 15.39 10.19 14.29
C ALA A 244 15.25 9.00 13.34
N VAL A 245 16.34 8.57 12.71
CA VAL A 245 16.37 7.45 11.76
C VAL A 245 17.29 6.36 12.26
N THR A 246 16.72 5.19 12.53
CA THR A 246 17.46 3.98 12.90
C THR A 246 17.49 3.00 11.73
N LEU A 247 18.71 2.66 11.28
CA LEU A 247 18.96 1.70 10.22
C LEU A 247 19.71 0.49 10.80
N THR A 248 19.19 -0.71 10.56
CA THR A 248 19.86 -1.96 10.94
C THR A 248 19.92 -2.87 9.71
N ALA A 249 21.13 -3.24 9.30
CA ALA A 249 21.34 -4.09 8.13
C ALA A 249 22.31 -5.23 8.45
N ASN A 250 22.03 -6.46 7.99
CA ASN A 250 23.04 -7.53 8.04
C ASN A 250 24.00 -7.47 6.83
N GLY A 251 23.65 -6.71 5.78
CA GLY A 251 24.53 -6.35 4.67
C GLY A 251 25.27 -5.04 4.91
N ARG A 252 25.19 -4.13 3.93
CA ARG A 252 25.86 -2.82 3.98
C ARG A 252 24.84 -1.68 4.08
N ILE A 253 25.19 -0.65 4.86
CA ILE A 253 24.50 0.64 4.83
C ILE A 253 25.28 1.63 3.95
N LEU A 254 24.57 2.25 2.99
CA LEU A 254 25.10 3.29 2.12
C LEU A 254 24.28 4.57 2.28
N LEU A 255 24.94 5.61 2.76
CA LEU A 255 24.34 6.94 2.94
C LEU A 255 24.79 7.84 1.80
N LYS A 256 23.85 8.51 1.15
CA LYS A 256 24.11 9.40 0.00
C LYS A 256 23.21 10.62 0.06
N GLU A 257 23.72 11.73 -0.46
CA GLU A 257 22.92 12.90 -0.76
C GLU A 257 21.89 12.62 -1.87
N THR A 258 20.74 13.28 -1.79
CA THR A 258 19.82 13.50 -2.90
C THR A 258 19.36 14.96 -2.92
N GLN A 259 18.93 15.44 -4.08
CA GLN A 259 18.13 16.65 -4.15
C GLN A 259 16.72 16.37 -3.64
N VAL A 260 16.06 17.37 -3.05
CA VAL A 260 14.64 17.29 -2.69
C VAL A 260 13.85 16.90 -3.92
N ILE A 261 13.13 15.78 -3.83
CA ILE A 261 12.28 15.36 -4.92
C ILE A 261 10.94 16.05 -4.76
N ASP A 262 10.71 17.07 -5.59
CA ASP A 262 9.45 17.78 -5.73
C ASP A 262 8.28 16.78 -5.85
N SER A 263 7.29 16.91 -4.97
CA SER A 263 6.14 16.01 -4.81
C SER A 263 5.08 16.21 -5.89
N ARG A 264 5.45 16.00 -7.17
CA ARG A 264 4.51 15.96 -8.31
C ARG A 264 4.03 14.54 -8.65
#